data_AF-A0A2Z6RB94-F1
#
_entry.id   AF-A0A2Z6RB94-F1
#
_cell.length_a   1.000
_cell.length_b   1.000
_cell.length_c   1.000
_cell.angle_alpha   90.00
_cell.angle_beta   90.00
_cell.angle_gamma   90.00
#
_symmetry.space_group_name_H-M   'P 1'
#
loop_
_entity.id
_entity.type
_entity.pdbx_description
1 polymer ?
#
loop_
_entity_poly.entity_id
_entity_poly.type
_entity_poly.pdbx_seq_one_letter_code
_entity_poly.pdbx_strand_id
1 'polypeptide(L)'
;MLFGVFETLDYDLNLDERKMKFKKYDHVICEDCNQEIEKFNFICHNCYNKETDCNEQNRMNYGICKVCFKSNASFGCCEIKIFKTSDYELNLEGRRIKYKDYNIICEKCNNKIDEYYYCKNCYSEETDIIKKHYLKYGPNFKIFSTLDYNLNLEKRRKKFGNFAGIFCEKCNNEIDKRKYYCKDCYDKENDINKKNYMKYGSNFKIFSTLDYNLNLEERKIKYKDYNIFCEKCNNKIYKYYYCKNCYSEETDTIKKHYMKYGSNFGILSILDYNLNLKEKMEKFRNFDGIFCEKCNNEIDEYYCKVCYSKETDIIKKGHMKYGSNFKIFSTLDYNLSLEERMAKYMEYNYILCEKCNYEIDKQYYNCNKCYNNQIMTSKCKVCFIGNNGNCCSFYEFQQFLEDFNKWINENKLMDDYLVIKKQKGEISDYDLDEDDRRVKYKVFDYILCEKCDKKYHYNYCYNCYVKEINELNKLKSIILQPKLQGYENFYSKVYNKETKELRELKELQSILKDYKNVYFKLDEDLGIFKQIIKEFE
;
A
#
# COMPACT_ATOMS: atom_id res chain seq x y z
N MET A 1 -61.69 86.81 -8.46
CA MET A 1 -60.53 85.93 -8.23
C MET A 1 -60.19 85.98 -6.75
N LEU A 2 -60.45 84.91 -6.02
CA LEU A 2 -60.19 84.79 -4.58
C LEU A 2 -58.81 84.18 -4.36
N PHE A 3 -57.92 84.92 -3.68
CA PHE A 3 -56.59 84.45 -3.30
C PHE A 3 -56.58 83.92 -1.86
N GLY A 4 -56.03 82.73 -1.66
CA GLY A 4 -55.72 82.17 -0.35
C GLY A 4 -54.23 82.32 -0.04
N VAL A 5 -53.90 82.48 1.24
CA VAL A 5 -52.50 82.49 1.71
C VAL A 5 -52.22 81.15 2.38
N PHE A 6 -51.12 80.50 1.98
CA PHE A 6 -50.64 79.24 2.56
C PHE A 6 -49.47 79.53 3.48
N GLU A 7 -49.70 79.29 4.77
CA GLU A 7 -48.76 79.59 5.86
C GLU A 7 -47.89 78.36 6.13
N THR A 8 -46.72 78.53 6.76
CA THR A 8 -45.84 77.40 7.12
C THR A 8 -46.54 76.37 8.04
N LEU A 9 -47.48 76.81 8.87
CA LEU A 9 -48.28 75.94 9.75
C LEU A 9 -49.28 75.07 8.98
N ASP A 10 -49.62 75.42 7.72
CA ASP A 10 -50.48 74.57 6.89
C ASP A 10 -49.81 73.25 6.51
N TYR A 11 -48.48 73.16 6.65
CA TYR A 11 -47.78 71.91 6.54
C TYR A 11 -48.05 70.92 7.69
N ASP A 12 -48.69 71.34 8.79
CA ASP A 12 -49.13 70.41 9.85
C ASP A 12 -50.40 69.66 9.46
N LEU A 13 -51.20 70.21 8.55
CA LEU A 13 -52.40 69.58 8.01
C LEU A 13 -52.02 68.45 7.03
N ASN A 14 -52.82 67.39 6.98
CA ASN A 14 -52.70 66.40 5.91
C ASN A 14 -53.27 66.94 4.58
N LEU A 15 -53.03 66.22 3.47
CA LEU A 15 -53.42 66.68 2.13
C LEU A 15 -54.93 66.93 1.98
N ASP A 16 -55.78 66.09 2.57
CA ASP A 16 -57.23 66.24 2.48
C ASP A 16 -57.74 67.44 3.28
N GLU A 17 -57.13 67.69 4.43
CA GLU A 17 -57.39 68.89 5.25
C GLU A 17 -56.97 70.17 4.52
N ARG A 18 -55.81 70.18 3.84
CA ARG A 18 -55.37 71.31 3.01
C ARG A 18 -56.33 71.55 1.86
N LYS A 19 -56.74 70.49 1.14
CA LYS A 19 -57.76 70.56 0.08
C LYS A 19 -59.06 71.17 0.59
N MET A 20 -59.49 70.80 1.79
CA MET A 20 -60.71 71.33 2.40
C MET A 20 -60.55 72.81 2.81
N LYS A 21 -59.42 73.18 3.46
CA LYS A 21 -59.11 74.56 3.86
C LYS A 21 -59.12 75.51 2.67
N PHE A 22 -58.54 75.09 1.55
CA PHE A 22 -58.32 75.95 0.38
C PHE A 22 -59.34 75.79 -0.75
N LYS A 23 -60.38 74.96 -0.56
CA LYS A 23 -61.39 74.63 -1.59
C LYS A 23 -62.05 75.84 -2.27
N LYS A 24 -62.21 76.95 -1.54
CA LYS A 24 -62.92 78.16 -2.00
C LYS A 24 -62.05 79.20 -2.72
N TYR A 25 -60.74 78.99 -2.81
CA TYR A 25 -59.82 79.95 -3.41
C TYR A 25 -59.45 79.55 -4.85
N ASP A 26 -59.36 80.54 -5.73
CA ASP A 26 -59.00 80.37 -7.14
C ASP A 26 -57.49 80.20 -7.32
N HIS A 27 -56.70 80.87 -6.48
CA HIS A 27 -55.24 80.75 -6.41
C HIS A 27 -54.81 80.72 -4.95
N VAL A 28 -53.72 80.01 -4.66
CA VAL A 28 -53.15 79.92 -3.31
C VAL A 28 -51.69 80.32 -3.40
N ILE A 29 -51.26 81.30 -2.60
CA ILE A 29 -49.91 81.84 -2.63
C ILE A 29 -49.20 81.45 -1.33
N CYS A 30 -47.96 80.96 -1.44
CA CYS A 30 -47.10 80.68 -0.30
C CYS A 30 -46.66 81.99 0.38
N GLU A 31 -46.88 82.10 1.69
CA GLU A 31 -46.49 83.26 2.49
C GLU A 31 -44.97 83.53 2.44
N ASP A 32 -44.16 82.47 2.48
CA ASP A 32 -42.70 82.58 2.62
C ASP A 32 -41.98 83.03 1.33
N CYS A 33 -42.50 82.65 0.17
CA CYS A 33 -41.82 82.92 -1.10
C CYS A 33 -42.65 83.66 -2.14
N ASN A 34 -43.92 83.99 -1.83
CA ASN A 34 -44.87 84.68 -2.71
C ASN A 34 -45.10 83.98 -4.05
N GLN A 35 -44.88 82.67 -4.11
CA GLN A 35 -45.10 81.85 -5.30
C GLN A 35 -46.43 81.12 -5.18
N GLU A 36 -47.07 80.91 -6.32
CA GLU A 36 -48.32 80.16 -6.38
C GLU A 36 -48.06 78.69 -6.02
N ILE A 37 -48.93 78.13 -5.18
CA ILE A 37 -48.90 76.73 -4.78
C ILE A 37 -49.76 75.91 -5.72
N GLU A 38 -49.20 74.80 -6.19
CA GLU A 38 -49.94 73.80 -6.96
C GLU A 38 -51.08 73.21 -6.14
N LYS A 39 -52.32 73.37 -6.63
CA LYS A 39 -53.54 72.89 -5.96
C LYS A 39 -53.66 71.37 -5.86
N PHE A 40 -52.85 70.61 -6.61
CA PHE A 40 -52.94 69.14 -6.63
C PHE A 40 -52.36 68.53 -5.34
N ASN A 41 -51.19 69.00 -4.93
CA ASN A 41 -50.43 68.48 -3.79
C ASN A 41 -50.36 69.46 -2.62
N PHE A 42 -50.74 70.73 -2.80
CA PHE A 42 -50.62 71.78 -1.78
C PHE A 42 -49.21 71.83 -1.17
N ILE A 43 -48.20 71.82 -2.04
CA ILE A 43 -46.78 71.95 -1.69
C ILE A 43 -46.21 73.16 -2.44
N CYS A 44 -45.58 74.07 -1.70
CA CYS A 44 -44.69 75.05 -2.29
C CYS A 44 -43.36 74.40 -2.67
N HIS A 45 -43.16 74.10 -3.96
CA HIS A 45 -41.92 73.49 -4.47
C HIS A 45 -40.68 74.35 -4.21
N ASN A 46 -40.83 75.68 -4.22
CA ASN A 46 -39.70 76.58 -3.97
C ASN A 46 -39.21 76.53 -2.52
N CYS A 47 -40.12 76.40 -1.55
CA CYS A 47 -39.74 76.17 -0.16
C CYS A 47 -39.24 74.74 0.02
N TYR A 48 -39.93 73.76 -0.56
CA TYR A 48 -39.58 72.33 -0.45
C TYR A 48 -38.17 72.02 -0.97
N ASN A 49 -37.80 72.56 -2.14
CA ASN A 49 -36.49 72.34 -2.75
C ASN A 49 -35.34 73.04 -2.01
N LYS A 50 -35.64 74.05 -1.19
CA LYS A 50 -34.66 74.73 -0.32
C LYS A 50 -34.52 74.08 1.05
N GLU A 51 -35.49 73.25 1.44
CA GLU A 51 -35.48 72.54 2.72
C GLU A 51 -34.42 71.43 2.71
N THR A 52 -33.61 71.38 3.76
CA THR A 52 -32.50 70.42 3.90
C THR A 52 -32.74 69.39 5.00
N ASP A 53 -33.67 69.65 5.93
CA ASP A 53 -34.10 68.69 6.93
C ASP A 53 -35.13 67.71 6.33
N CYS A 54 -34.77 66.43 6.32
CA CYS A 54 -35.63 65.38 5.81
C CYS A 54 -36.93 65.22 6.63
N ASN A 55 -36.92 65.53 7.94
CA ASN A 55 -38.13 65.50 8.76
C ASN A 55 -39.10 66.62 8.38
N GLU A 56 -38.56 67.77 7.98
CA GLU A 56 -39.34 68.92 7.55
C GLU A 56 -39.90 68.70 6.14
N GLN A 57 -39.11 68.18 5.20
CA GLN A 57 -39.61 67.71 3.90
C GLN A 57 -40.76 66.70 4.05
N ASN A 58 -40.64 65.82 5.04
CA ASN A 58 -41.65 64.82 5.38
C ASN A 58 -42.92 65.44 5.97
N ARG A 59 -42.79 66.46 6.82
CA ARG A 59 -43.92 67.27 7.29
C ARG A 59 -44.62 67.95 6.12
N MET A 60 -43.85 68.57 5.24
CA MET A 60 -44.38 69.28 4.07
C MET A 60 -45.17 68.35 3.14
N ASN A 61 -44.69 67.13 2.91
CA ASN A 61 -45.35 66.16 2.04
C ASN A 61 -46.63 65.56 2.64
N TYR A 62 -46.65 65.27 3.95
CA TYR A 62 -47.66 64.37 4.50
C TYR A 62 -48.45 64.91 5.70
N GLY A 63 -48.07 66.08 6.25
CA GLY A 63 -48.66 66.59 7.47
C GLY A 63 -48.06 65.99 8.75
N ILE A 64 -48.58 66.44 9.89
CA ILE A 64 -48.29 65.87 11.20
C ILE A 64 -49.48 65.01 11.64
N CYS A 65 -49.19 63.85 12.26
CA CYS A 65 -50.22 63.09 12.94
C CYS A 65 -50.67 63.80 14.22
N LYS A 66 -51.96 64.15 14.33
CA LYS A 66 -52.53 64.86 15.51
C LYS A 66 -52.47 64.05 16.83
N VAL A 67 -52.17 62.75 16.76
CA VAL A 67 -52.07 61.86 17.93
C VAL A 67 -50.64 61.75 18.44
N CYS A 68 -49.66 61.62 17.54
CA CYS A 68 -48.26 61.39 17.93
C CYS A 68 -47.30 62.55 17.62
N PHE A 69 -47.80 63.64 17.03
CA PHE A 69 -47.06 64.86 16.71
C PHE A 69 -45.78 64.64 15.88
N LYS A 70 -45.74 63.57 15.08
CA LYS A 70 -44.65 63.27 14.14
C LYS A 70 -45.11 63.39 12.69
N SER A 71 -44.18 63.72 11.79
CA SER A 71 -44.45 63.81 10.35
C SER A 71 -44.83 62.45 9.77
N ASN A 72 -45.80 62.44 8.86
CA ASN A 72 -46.48 61.24 8.35
C ASN A 72 -45.65 60.38 7.35
N ALA A 73 -44.32 60.53 7.31
CA ALA A 73 -43.46 59.99 6.26
C ALA A 73 -42.74 58.67 6.58
N SER A 74 -43.48 57.67 7.03
CA SER A 74 -43.05 56.29 6.83
C SER A 74 -44.27 55.49 6.51
N PHE A 75 -44.49 55.28 5.20
CA PHE A 75 -45.38 54.29 4.60
C PHE A 75 -46.65 53.99 5.42
N GLY A 76 -47.74 54.70 5.07
CA GLY A 76 -49.13 54.37 5.40
C GLY A 76 -49.39 54.02 6.86
N CYS A 77 -49.89 54.99 7.66
CA CYS A 77 -50.41 54.75 9.01
C CYS A 77 -49.77 53.56 9.71
N CYS A 78 -48.47 53.65 10.03
CA CYS A 78 -47.86 52.70 10.93
C CYS A 78 -48.72 52.69 12.19
N GLU A 79 -49.46 51.61 12.45
CA GLU A 79 -50.10 51.43 13.75
C GLU A 79 -48.95 51.40 14.77
N ILE A 80 -48.65 52.53 15.40
CA ILE A 80 -47.65 52.60 16.46
C ILE A 80 -48.34 52.06 17.70
N LYS A 81 -47.87 50.93 18.21
CA LYS A 81 -48.35 50.39 19.49
C LYS A 81 -47.39 50.74 20.62
N ILE A 82 -47.98 51.10 21.75
CA ILE A 82 -47.25 51.33 23.00
C ILE A 82 -46.97 49.96 23.63
N PHE A 83 -45.69 49.72 23.94
CA PHE A 83 -45.24 48.59 24.75
C PHE A 83 -45.29 48.99 26.22
N LYS A 84 -46.20 48.34 26.95
CA LYS A 84 -46.47 48.59 28.36
C LYS A 84 -45.59 47.72 29.24
N THR A 85 -45.42 48.11 30.49
CA THR A 85 -44.67 47.33 31.48
C THR A 85 -45.33 45.98 31.74
N SER A 86 -46.66 45.91 31.69
CA SER A 86 -47.41 44.65 31.80
C SER A 86 -47.12 43.69 30.64
N ASP A 87 -46.60 44.16 29.50
CA ASP A 87 -46.23 43.28 28.39
C ASP A 87 -44.99 42.44 28.69
N TYR A 88 -44.24 42.76 29.75
CA TYR A 88 -43.18 41.90 30.25
C TYR A 88 -43.71 40.58 30.84
N GLU A 89 -44.99 40.52 31.22
CA GLU A 89 -45.66 39.28 31.66
C GLU A 89 -45.78 38.26 30.53
N LEU A 90 -45.80 38.73 29.28
CA LEU A 90 -45.70 37.87 28.11
C LEU A 90 -44.25 37.41 27.93
N ASN A 91 -44.07 36.15 27.53
CA ASN A 91 -42.79 35.68 27.03
C ASN A 91 -42.46 36.28 25.65
N LEU A 92 -41.22 36.08 25.18
CA LEU A 92 -40.76 36.62 23.90
C LEU A 92 -41.70 36.29 22.72
N GLU A 93 -42.18 35.05 22.65
CA GLU A 93 -43.08 34.61 21.57
C GLU A 93 -44.46 35.28 21.68
N GLY A 94 -44.99 35.43 22.89
CA GLY A 94 -46.24 36.15 23.14
C GLY A 94 -46.14 37.62 22.72
N ARG A 95 -45.00 38.28 23.00
CA ARG A 95 -44.75 39.66 22.54
C ARG A 95 -44.62 39.74 21.04
N ARG A 96 -43.90 38.79 20.43
CA ARG A 96 -43.73 38.70 18.98
C ARG A 96 -45.07 38.57 18.26
N ILE A 97 -45.96 37.70 18.76
CA ILE A 97 -47.31 37.53 18.21
C ILE A 97 -48.15 38.80 18.41
N LYS A 98 -48.12 39.39 19.61
CA LYS A 98 -48.90 40.58 19.95
C LYS A 98 -48.53 41.80 19.10
N TYR A 99 -47.25 41.99 18.83
CA TYR A 99 -46.70 43.14 18.11
C TYR A 99 -46.21 42.79 16.70
N LYS A 100 -46.65 41.67 16.17
CA LYS A 100 -46.36 41.29 14.80
C LYS A 100 -46.87 42.38 13.86
N ASP A 101 -46.02 42.87 12.97
CA ASP A 101 -46.34 43.92 11.98
C ASP A 101 -46.56 45.34 12.56
N TYR A 102 -46.22 45.56 13.84
CA TYR A 102 -46.32 46.85 14.52
C TYR A 102 -44.97 47.55 14.68
N ASN A 103 -44.96 48.87 14.55
CA ASN A 103 -43.89 49.70 15.11
C ASN A 103 -44.15 49.92 16.60
N ILE A 104 -43.17 49.63 17.44
CA ILE A 104 -43.34 49.57 18.88
C ILE A 104 -42.55 50.68 19.57
N ILE A 105 -43.16 51.38 20.52
CA ILE A 105 -42.50 52.38 21.36
C ILE A 105 -42.66 51.99 22.84
N CYS A 106 -41.57 52.05 23.61
CA CYS A 106 -41.60 51.79 25.05
C CYS A 106 -42.32 52.90 25.81
N GLU A 107 -43.30 52.56 26.65
CA GLU A 107 -44.03 53.56 27.45
C GLU A 107 -43.15 54.35 28.43
N LYS A 108 -42.07 53.73 28.93
CA LYS A 108 -41.24 54.33 30.00
C LYS A 108 -40.26 55.37 29.49
N CYS A 109 -39.64 55.11 28.35
CA CYS A 109 -38.53 55.92 27.84
C CYS A 109 -38.77 56.47 26.44
N ASN A 110 -39.95 56.23 25.84
CA ASN A 110 -40.33 56.67 24.50
C ASN A 110 -39.38 56.24 23.37
N ASN A 111 -38.51 55.26 23.63
CA ASN A 111 -37.59 54.72 22.65
C ASN A 111 -38.26 53.62 21.82
N LYS A 112 -37.84 53.51 20.56
CA LYS A 112 -38.29 52.44 19.65
C LYS A 112 -37.82 51.09 20.19
N ILE A 113 -38.73 50.12 20.22
CA ILE A 113 -38.41 48.72 20.45
C ILE A 113 -38.17 48.06 19.09
N ASP A 114 -37.09 47.30 18.99
CA ASP A 114 -36.67 46.62 17.78
C ASP A 114 -37.23 45.19 17.71
N GLU A 115 -36.73 44.41 16.76
CA GLU A 115 -37.10 43.02 16.50
C GLU A 115 -36.91 42.04 17.68
N TYR A 116 -36.24 42.48 18.76
CA TYR A 116 -36.07 41.67 19.96
C TYR A 116 -37.25 41.78 20.94
N TYR A 117 -38.24 42.65 20.68
CA TYR A 117 -39.47 42.78 21.48
C TYR A 117 -39.23 43.01 22.98
N TYR A 118 -38.16 43.74 23.34
CA TYR A 118 -37.92 44.29 24.67
C TYR A 118 -37.23 45.66 24.57
N CYS A 119 -37.41 46.53 25.57
CA CYS A 119 -36.75 47.83 25.56
C CYS A 119 -35.28 47.71 25.98
N LYS A 120 -34.34 47.93 25.04
CA LYS A 120 -32.90 47.93 25.31
C LYS A 120 -32.47 48.94 26.37
N ASN A 121 -33.06 50.14 26.36
CA ASN A 121 -32.70 51.20 27.31
C ASN A 121 -33.14 50.86 28.74
N CYS A 122 -34.39 50.40 28.91
CA CYS A 122 -34.84 49.91 30.22
C CYS A 122 -34.03 48.69 30.69
N TYR A 123 -33.64 47.81 29.77
CA TYR A 123 -32.77 46.68 30.09
C TYR A 123 -31.37 47.12 30.53
N SER A 124 -30.77 48.12 29.88
CA SER A 124 -29.43 48.61 30.25
C SER A 124 -29.41 49.30 31.60
N GLU A 125 -30.47 50.07 31.92
CA GLU A 125 -30.61 50.80 33.18
C GLU A 125 -30.97 49.90 34.38
N GLU A 126 -31.60 48.74 34.13
CA GLU A 126 -31.96 47.82 35.21
C GLU A 126 -30.72 47.19 35.86
N THR A 127 -30.64 47.32 37.18
CA THR A 127 -29.54 46.83 38.03
C THR A 127 -29.89 45.53 38.74
N ASP A 128 -31.17 45.28 39.01
CA ASP A 128 -31.64 44.00 39.52
C ASP A 128 -31.56 42.94 38.42
N ILE A 129 -30.67 41.97 38.61
CA ILE A 129 -30.39 40.91 37.63
C ILE A 129 -31.65 40.10 37.28
N ILE A 130 -32.49 39.78 38.27
CA ILE A 130 -33.70 38.98 38.04
C ILE A 130 -34.69 39.77 37.20
N LYS A 131 -34.90 41.05 37.53
CA LYS A 131 -35.74 41.95 36.72
C LYS A 131 -35.17 42.12 35.32
N LYS A 132 -33.85 42.30 35.19
CA LYS A 132 -33.16 42.43 33.91
C LYS A 132 -33.39 41.22 33.01
N HIS A 133 -33.32 40.01 33.56
CA HIS A 133 -33.63 38.78 32.82
C HIS A 133 -35.12 38.70 32.43
N TYR A 134 -36.02 39.09 33.34
CA TYR A 134 -37.46 39.15 33.08
C TYR A 134 -37.82 40.15 31.97
N LEU A 135 -37.13 41.29 31.90
CA LEU A 135 -37.32 42.26 30.80
C LEU A 135 -37.04 41.62 29.44
N LYS A 136 -35.97 40.83 29.32
CA LYS A 136 -35.58 40.20 28.05
C LYS A 136 -36.42 38.97 27.70
N TYR A 137 -36.69 38.08 28.66
CA TYR A 137 -37.27 36.76 28.41
C TYR A 137 -38.72 36.59 28.91
N GLY A 138 -39.24 37.56 29.65
CA GLY A 138 -40.50 37.43 30.39
C GLY A 138 -40.39 36.31 31.43
N PRO A 139 -41.46 35.54 31.68
CA PRO A 139 -41.39 34.40 32.59
C PRO A 139 -40.63 33.18 32.03
N ASN A 140 -40.25 33.19 30.74
CA ASN A 140 -39.67 32.01 30.06
C ASN A 140 -38.13 31.92 30.18
N PHE A 141 -37.59 32.07 31.39
CA PHE A 141 -36.17 31.81 31.67
C PHE A 141 -36.00 30.91 32.90
N LYS A 142 -34.80 30.35 33.05
CA LYS A 142 -34.44 29.55 34.22
C LYS A 142 -33.05 29.87 34.73
N ILE A 143 -32.89 29.80 36.04
CA ILE A 143 -31.58 29.88 36.70
C ILE A 143 -30.97 28.47 36.70
N PHE A 144 -29.73 28.39 36.22
CA PHE A 144 -28.86 27.22 36.27
C PHE A 144 -28.03 27.32 37.55
N SER A 145 -28.32 26.43 38.50
CA SER A 145 -27.64 26.37 39.77
C SER A 145 -26.36 25.55 39.71
N THR A 146 -25.55 25.65 40.76
CA THR A 146 -24.36 24.79 40.90
C THR A 146 -24.70 23.29 40.93
N LEU A 147 -25.86 22.91 41.48
CA LEU A 147 -26.31 21.52 41.55
C LEU A 147 -26.65 20.95 40.17
N ASP A 148 -26.96 21.79 39.19
CA ASP A 148 -27.22 21.35 37.81
C ASP A 148 -25.98 20.76 37.14
N TYR A 149 -24.78 21.04 37.67
CA TYR A 149 -23.58 20.36 37.22
C TYR A 149 -23.59 18.86 37.49
N ASN A 150 -24.35 18.39 38.49
CA ASN A 150 -24.50 16.96 38.80
C ASN A 150 -25.24 16.20 37.67
N LEU A 151 -26.02 16.92 36.86
CA LEU A 151 -26.68 16.35 35.70
C LEU A 151 -25.68 16.22 34.55
N ASN A 152 -25.74 15.10 33.81
CA ASN A 152 -25.02 14.98 32.55
C ASN A 152 -25.65 15.87 31.46
N LEU A 153 -24.94 16.05 30.34
CA LEU A 153 -25.36 16.95 29.27
C LEU A 153 -26.76 16.63 28.71
N GLU A 154 -27.10 15.35 28.56
CA GLU A 154 -28.41 14.92 28.07
C GLU A 154 -29.53 15.31 29.04
N LYS A 155 -29.32 15.08 30.34
CA LYS A 155 -30.27 15.48 31.39
C LYS A 155 -30.43 17.00 31.46
N ARG A 156 -29.35 17.77 31.29
CA ARG A 156 -29.42 19.25 31.25
C ARG A 156 -30.20 19.74 30.02
N ARG A 157 -29.97 19.14 28.84
CA ARG A 157 -30.73 19.41 27.62
C ARG A 157 -32.23 19.22 27.84
N LYS A 158 -32.62 18.10 28.44
CA LYS A 158 -34.03 17.81 28.78
C LYS A 158 -34.59 18.80 29.80
N LYS A 159 -33.84 19.11 30.87
CA LYS A 159 -34.26 20.03 31.94
C LYS A 159 -34.46 21.47 31.44
N PHE A 160 -33.57 21.94 30.57
CA PHE A 160 -33.53 23.36 30.19
C PHE A 160 -33.97 23.66 28.75
N GLY A 161 -34.26 22.63 27.94
CA GLY A 161 -34.47 22.76 26.49
C GLY A 161 -35.59 23.73 26.08
N ASN A 162 -36.64 23.83 26.89
CA ASN A 162 -37.83 24.62 26.57
C ASN A 162 -37.73 26.10 27.01
N PHE A 163 -36.74 26.46 27.83
CA PHE A 163 -36.60 27.84 28.30
C PHE A 163 -35.96 28.72 27.23
N ALA A 164 -36.43 29.97 27.09
CA ALA A 164 -35.87 30.92 26.14
C ALA A 164 -34.48 31.41 26.58
N GLY A 165 -34.29 31.68 27.88
CA GLY A 165 -33.00 32.04 28.48
C GLY A 165 -32.61 31.12 29.64
N ILE A 166 -31.32 30.84 29.77
CA ILE A 166 -30.75 30.09 30.90
C ILE A 166 -29.63 30.94 31.48
N PHE A 167 -29.63 31.18 32.79
CA PHE A 167 -28.64 32.07 33.41
C PHE A 167 -27.90 31.38 34.54
N CYS A 168 -26.59 31.56 34.60
CA CYS A 168 -25.79 30.99 35.66
C CYS A 168 -26.01 31.73 36.98
N GLU A 169 -26.37 31.00 38.03
CA GLU A 169 -26.52 31.54 39.40
C GLU A 169 -25.27 32.26 39.92
N LYS A 170 -24.06 31.78 39.56
CA LYS A 170 -22.80 32.32 40.10
C LYS A 170 -22.34 33.62 39.46
N CYS A 171 -22.49 33.74 38.15
CA CYS A 171 -21.94 34.88 37.40
C CYS A 171 -23.00 35.71 36.69
N ASN A 172 -24.26 35.30 36.76
CA ASN A 172 -25.41 35.94 36.12
C ASN A 172 -25.35 36.02 34.59
N ASN A 173 -24.34 35.42 33.97
CA ASN A 173 -24.23 35.37 32.53
C ASN A 173 -25.15 34.31 31.93
N GLU A 174 -25.62 34.61 30.73
CA GLU A 174 -26.45 33.71 29.93
C GLU A 174 -25.64 32.48 29.47
N ILE A 175 -26.23 31.30 29.63
CA ILE A 175 -25.64 30.02 29.23
C ILE A 175 -26.00 29.73 27.78
N ASP A 176 -24.98 29.50 26.97
CA ASP A 176 -25.13 29.00 25.60
C ASP A 176 -25.85 27.64 25.59
N LYS A 177 -27.03 27.60 24.94
CA LYS A 177 -27.85 26.39 24.77
C LYS A 177 -27.16 25.31 23.93
N ARG A 178 -26.07 25.59 23.23
CA ARG A 178 -25.28 24.51 22.58
C ARG A 178 -24.45 23.74 23.60
N LYS A 179 -24.10 24.38 24.72
CA LYS A 179 -23.16 23.87 25.73
C LYS A 179 -23.85 23.36 26.99
N TYR A 180 -24.91 24.03 27.47
CA TYR A 180 -25.57 23.71 28.75
C TYR A 180 -24.61 23.61 29.96
N TYR A 181 -23.59 24.48 29.97
CA TYR A 181 -22.74 24.78 31.11
C TYR A 181 -22.29 26.24 31.00
N CYS A 182 -22.02 26.90 32.13
CA CYS A 182 -21.56 28.28 32.10
C CYS A 182 -20.12 28.35 31.60
N LYS A 183 -19.92 28.99 30.45
CA LYS A 183 -18.59 29.18 29.84
C LYS A 183 -17.70 30.05 30.73
N ASP A 184 -18.22 31.15 31.27
CA ASP A 184 -17.40 32.07 32.05
C ASP A 184 -16.93 31.46 33.37
N CYS A 185 -17.80 30.71 34.06
CA CYS A 185 -17.38 29.95 35.24
C CYS A 185 -16.39 28.84 34.86
N TYR A 186 -16.57 28.18 33.72
CA TYR A 186 -15.67 27.13 33.25
C TYR A 186 -14.28 27.69 32.93
N ASP A 187 -14.20 28.82 32.24
CA ASP A 187 -12.94 29.44 31.84
C ASP A 187 -12.15 29.95 33.07
N LYS A 188 -12.84 30.41 34.12
CA LYS A 188 -12.24 30.84 35.41
C LYS A 188 -11.82 29.69 36.33
N GLU A 189 -12.34 28.48 36.13
CA GLU A 189 -11.96 27.33 36.95
C GLU A 189 -10.53 26.88 36.63
N ASN A 190 -9.71 26.57 37.63
CA ASN A 190 -8.34 26.10 37.42
C ASN A 190 -8.21 24.60 37.67
N ASP A 191 -9.07 24.05 38.53
CA ASP A 191 -9.13 22.62 38.78
C ASP A 191 -9.72 21.89 37.57
N ILE A 192 -8.91 21.04 36.94
CA ILE A 192 -9.29 20.33 35.73
C ILE A 192 -10.40 19.31 36.00
N ASN A 193 -10.43 18.68 37.18
CA ASN A 193 -11.50 17.77 37.56
C ASN A 193 -12.82 18.52 37.69
N LYS A 194 -12.79 19.72 38.28
CA LYS A 194 -13.98 20.60 38.32
C LYS A 194 -14.39 21.06 36.92
N LYS A 195 -13.45 21.41 36.04
CA LYS A 195 -13.75 21.73 34.63
C LYS A 195 -14.45 20.56 33.92
N ASN A 196 -13.92 19.35 34.07
CA ASN A 196 -14.52 18.16 33.47
C ASN A 196 -15.91 17.88 34.07
N TYR A 197 -16.08 18.05 35.37
CA TYR A 197 -17.38 17.96 36.03
C TYR A 197 -18.38 18.98 35.50
N MET A 198 -17.96 20.23 35.30
CA MET A 198 -18.83 21.27 34.74
C MET A 198 -19.29 20.91 33.33
N LYS A 199 -18.42 20.33 32.51
CA LYS A 199 -18.72 19.99 31.10
C LYS A 199 -19.51 18.69 30.94
N TYR A 200 -19.17 17.65 31.69
CA TYR A 200 -19.70 16.29 31.49
C TYR A 200 -20.63 15.81 32.63
N GLY A 201 -20.69 16.53 33.76
CA GLY A 201 -21.35 16.10 34.98
C GLY A 201 -20.71 14.83 35.53
N SER A 202 -21.51 13.87 35.98
CA SER A 202 -21.01 12.57 36.46
C SER A 202 -20.63 11.59 35.34
N ASN A 203 -20.76 11.96 34.05
CA ASN A 203 -20.45 11.09 32.90
C ASN A 203 -18.98 11.18 32.45
N PHE A 204 -18.05 11.27 33.41
CA PHE A 204 -16.62 11.10 33.15
C PHE A 204 -15.94 10.32 34.28
N LYS A 205 -14.79 9.74 33.98
CA LYS A 205 -13.88 9.13 34.96
C LYS A 205 -12.45 9.56 34.68
N ILE A 206 -11.66 9.56 35.73
CA ILE A 206 -10.22 9.72 35.65
C ILE A 206 -9.57 8.35 35.44
N PHE A 207 -8.65 8.30 34.49
CA PHE A 207 -7.74 7.18 34.28
C PHE A 207 -6.49 7.46 35.09
N SER A 208 -6.37 6.73 36.19
CA SER A 208 -5.24 6.77 37.11
C SER A 208 -4.05 5.98 36.56
N THR A 209 -2.87 6.21 37.10
CA THR A 209 -1.69 5.39 36.77
C THR A 209 -1.87 3.92 37.14
N LEU A 210 -2.63 3.63 38.20
CA LEU A 210 -2.91 2.27 38.64
C LEU A 210 -3.78 1.50 37.64
N ASP A 211 -4.54 2.20 36.79
CA ASP A 211 -5.35 1.57 35.74
C ASP A 211 -4.50 0.92 34.65
N TYR A 212 -3.18 1.22 34.60
CA TYR A 212 -2.27 0.45 33.77
C TYR A 212 -2.12 -1.00 34.23
N ASN A 213 -2.44 -1.34 35.49
CA ASN A 213 -2.43 -2.72 35.97
C ASN A 213 -3.59 -3.56 35.44
N LEU A 214 -4.64 -2.91 34.95
CA LEU A 214 -5.76 -3.58 34.30
C LEU A 214 -5.37 -3.99 32.88
N ASN A 215 -5.81 -5.17 32.43
CA ASN A 215 -5.71 -5.57 31.03
C ASN A 215 -6.70 -4.78 30.15
N LEU A 216 -6.62 -4.96 28.82
CA LEU A 216 -7.42 -4.15 27.90
C LEU A 216 -8.93 -4.37 28.05
N GLU A 217 -9.37 -5.61 28.29
CA GLU A 217 -10.79 -5.95 28.50
C GLU A 217 -11.34 -5.37 29.81
N GLU A 218 -10.58 -5.45 30.89
CA GLU A 218 -10.94 -4.84 32.17
C GLU A 218 -11.10 -3.31 32.03
N ARG A 219 -10.20 -2.65 31.30
CA ARG A 219 -10.33 -1.20 31.03
C ARG A 219 -11.54 -0.88 30.17
N LYS A 220 -11.82 -1.68 29.14
CA LYS A 220 -13.03 -1.54 28.30
C LYS A 220 -14.29 -1.58 29.16
N ILE A 221 -14.41 -2.56 30.05
CA ILE A 221 -15.55 -2.70 30.96
C ILE A 221 -15.63 -1.52 31.93
N LYS A 222 -14.51 -1.17 32.59
CA LYS A 222 -14.47 -0.10 33.60
C LYS A 222 -14.92 1.27 33.07
N TYR A 223 -14.62 1.55 31.80
CA TYR A 223 -14.79 2.87 31.19
C TYR A 223 -15.81 2.95 30.05
N LYS A 224 -16.53 1.87 29.74
CA LYS A 224 -17.44 1.75 28.59
C LYS A 224 -18.35 2.96 28.35
N ASP A 225 -18.94 3.51 29.42
CA ASP A 225 -19.96 4.56 29.34
C ASP A 225 -19.47 5.95 29.77
N TYR A 226 -18.15 6.13 29.89
CA TYR A 226 -17.56 7.33 30.46
C TYR A 226 -16.65 8.07 29.48
N ASN A 227 -16.63 9.40 29.58
CA ASN A 227 -15.51 10.16 29.07
C ASN A 227 -14.29 9.93 29.97
N ILE A 228 -13.17 9.53 29.39
CA ILE A 228 -11.97 9.17 30.13
C ILE A 228 -10.94 10.28 30.01
N PHE A 229 -10.38 10.72 31.14
CA PHE A 229 -9.29 11.70 31.16
C PHE A 229 -8.10 11.15 31.91
N CYS A 230 -6.91 11.30 31.36
CA CYS A 230 -5.68 10.88 32.02
C CYS A 230 -5.39 11.78 33.23
N GLU A 231 -5.14 11.17 34.39
CA GLU A 231 -4.76 11.86 35.61
C GLU A 231 -3.50 12.73 35.44
N LYS A 232 -2.47 12.21 34.75
CA LYS A 232 -1.17 12.89 34.62
C LYS A 232 -1.20 14.08 33.69
N CYS A 233 -1.69 13.89 32.47
CA CYS A 233 -1.60 14.91 31.41
C CYS A 233 -2.94 15.58 31.10
N ASN A 234 -4.03 15.18 31.77
CA ASN A 234 -5.39 15.73 31.58
C ASN A 234 -5.98 15.60 30.18
N ASN A 235 -5.30 14.85 29.30
CA ASN A 235 -5.78 14.61 27.96
C ASN A 235 -6.87 13.56 27.96
N LYS A 236 -7.85 13.76 27.09
CA LYS A 236 -8.93 12.80 26.86
C LYS A 236 -8.33 11.51 26.28
N ILE A 237 -8.67 10.39 26.89
CA ILE A 237 -8.31 9.05 26.40
C ILE A 237 -9.44 8.59 25.48
N TYR A 238 -9.08 8.29 24.24
CA TYR A 238 -9.99 7.72 23.24
C TYR A 238 -9.78 6.19 23.16
N LYS A 239 -10.71 5.50 22.49
CA LYS A 239 -10.81 4.10 21.97
C LYS A 239 -9.77 3.02 22.35
N TYR A 240 -8.52 3.38 22.59
CA TYR A 240 -7.41 2.50 22.94
C TYR A 240 -7.27 2.22 24.45
N TYR A 241 -8.01 2.94 25.30
CA TYR A 241 -8.01 2.73 26.77
C TYR A 241 -6.62 2.81 27.43
N TYR A 242 -5.73 3.64 26.86
CA TYR A 242 -4.47 4.06 27.47
C TYR A 242 -4.18 5.51 27.07
N CYS A 243 -3.39 6.23 27.86
CA CYS A 243 -3.04 7.60 27.52
C CYS A 243 -1.94 7.63 26.45
N LYS A 244 -2.29 8.07 25.23
CA LYS A 244 -1.32 8.19 24.11
C LYS A 244 -0.19 9.17 24.41
N ASN A 245 -0.48 10.28 25.10
CA ASN A 245 0.52 11.30 25.38
C ASN A 245 1.54 10.81 26.43
N CYS A 246 1.06 10.21 27.53
CA CYS A 246 1.98 9.57 28.48
C CYS A 246 2.74 8.40 27.82
N TYR A 247 2.10 7.63 26.94
CA TYR A 247 2.77 6.56 26.20
C TYR A 247 3.87 7.10 25.28
N SER A 248 3.66 8.23 24.59
CA SER A 248 4.70 8.81 23.73
C SER A 248 5.90 9.35 24.50
N GLU A 249 5.67 9.90 25.70
CA GLU A 249 6.71 10.44 26.57
C GLU A 249 7.52 9.35 27.30
N GLU A 250 6.94 8.17 27.52
CA GLU A 250 7.63 7.06 28.20
C GLU A 250 8.82 6.57 27.37
N THR A 251 10.00 6.42 27.99
CA THR A 251 11.22 5.96 27.32
C THR A 251 11.49 4.49 27.59
N ASP A 252 11.03 3.98 28.74
CA ASP A 252 11.17 2.58 29.10
C ASP A 252 10.23 1.73 28.24
N THR A 253 10.82 0.80 27.49
CA THR A 253 10.06 0.03 26.51
C THR A 253 9.14 -1.01 27.17
N ILE A 254 9.55 -1.59 28.30
CA ILE A 254 8.71 -2.53 29.06
C ILE A 254 7.52 -1.78 29.66
N LYS A 255 7.74 -0.58 30.22
CA LYS A 255 6.64 0.26 30.68
C LYS A 255 5.70 0.65 29.55
N LYS A 256 6.20 0.96 28.35
CA LYS A 256 5.36 1.21 27.16
C LYS A 256 4.46 0.02 26.84
N HIS A 257 5.00 -1.19 26.86
CA HIS A 257 4.22 -2.42 26.63
C HIS A 257 3.11 -2.57 27.68
N TYR A 258 3.48 -2.40 28.95
CA TYR A 258 2.55 -2.44 30.08
C TYR A 258 1.46 -1.35 29.99
N MET A 259 1.80 -0.14 29.55
CA MET A 259 0.82 0.92 29.38
C MET A 259 -0.23 0.57 28.32
N LYS A 260 0.19 -0.08 27.23
CA LYS A 260 -0.69 -0.43 26.11
C LYS A 260 -1.58 -1.64 26.44
N TYR A 261 -1.02 -2.68 27.06
CA TYR A 261 -1.69 -3.99 27.22
C TYR A 261 -1.91 -4.43 28.68
N GLY A 262 -1.42 -3.67 29.65
CA GLY A 262 -1.40 -4.08 31.06
C GLY A 262 -0.43 -5.23 31.28
N SER A 263 -0.76 -6.15 32.18
CA SER A 263 0.04 -7.36 32.42
C SER A 263 -0.18 -8.46 31.37
N ASN A 264 -1.15 -8.30 30.46
CA ASN A 264 -1.58 -9.33 29.52
C ASN A 264 -0.87 -9.22 28.15
N PHE A 265 0.46 -9.11 28.14
CA PHE A 265 1.25 -9.20 26.90
C PHE A 265 2.26 -10.34 26.95
N GLY A 266 2.54 -10.90 25.78
CA GLY A 266 3.52 -11.96 25.59
C GLY A 266 4.87 -11.39 25.16
N ILE A 267 5.95 -12.08 25.53
CA ILE A 267 7.29 -11.83 25.00
C ILE A 267 7.67 -13.03 24.13
N LEU A 268 7.95 -12.76 22.86
CA LEU A 268 8.55 -13.73 21.94
C LEU A 268 10.06 -13.75 22.17
N SER A 269 10.50 -14.80 22.86
CA SER A 269 11.90 -15.05 23.15
C SER A 269 12.63 -15.71 21.97
N ILE A 270 13.96 -15.76 22.02
CA ILE A 270 14.75 -16.48 21.01
C ILE A 270 14.42 -17.98 21.00
N LEU A 271 14.14 -18.56 22.17
CA LEU A 271 13.79 -19.98 22.29
C LEU A 271 12.48 -20.33 21.57
N ASP A 272 11.57 -19.36 21.48
CA ASP A 272 10.28 -19.55 20.81
C ASP A 272 10.40 -19.71 19.30
N TYR A 273 11.55 -19.39 18.70
CA TYR A 273 11.80 -19.68 17.28
C TYR A 273 11.95 -21.18 16.98
N ASN A 274 12.14 -22.03 17.99
CA ASN A 274 12.14 -23.48 17.81
C ASN A 274 10.71 -24.07 17.72
N LEU A 275 9.70 -23.33 18.20
CA LEU A 275 8.30 -23.72 18.12
C LEU A 275 7.80 -23.62 16.67
N ASN A 276 7.01 -24.60 16.24
CA ASN A 276 6.29 -24.50 14.98
C ASN A 276 5.17 -23.45 15.06
N LEU A 277 4.59 -23.07 13.92
CA LEU A 277 3.55 -22.05 13.86
C LEU A 277 2.34 -22.36 14.74
N LYS A 278 1.87 -23.61 14.77
CA LYS A 278 0.72 -24.04 15.58
C LYS A 278 1.00 -23.90 17.08
N GLU A 279 2.21 -24.26 17.51
CA GLU A 279 2.67 -24.09 18.89
C GLU A 279 2.77 -22.62 19.28
N LYS A 280 3.30 -21.76 18.40
CA LYS A 280 3.35 -20.30 18.62
C LYS A 280 1.95 -19.70 18.75
N MET A 281 1.02 -20.11 17.87
CA MET A 281 -0.38 -19.68 17.94
C MET A 281 -1.00 -20.02 19.29
N GLU A 282 -0.81 -21.25 19.78
CA GLU A 282 -1.38 -21.68 21.05
C GLU A 282 -0.71 -20.98 22.24
N LYS A 283 0.63 -20.87 22.24
CA LYS A 283 1.39 -20.19 23.30
C LYS A 283 0.94 -18.75 23.49
N PHE A 284 0.70 -18.02 22.39
CA PHE A 284 0.40 -16.59 22.45
C PHE A 284 -1.07 -16.23 22.28
N ARG A 285 -1.97 -17.23 22.24
CA ARG A 285 -3.40 -17.06 21.92
C ARG A 285 -4.15 -16.05 22.80
N ASN A 286 -3.78 -15.97 24.07
CA ASN A 286 -4.53 -15.22 25.08
C ASN A 286 -3.90 -13.86 25.43
N PHE A 287 -2.80 -13.48 24.78
CA PHE A 287 -2.17 -12.17 25.00
C PHE A 287 -2.79 -11.10 24.11
N ASP A 288 -2.96 -9.91 24.67
CA ASP A 288 -3.49 -8.75 23.94
C ASP A 288 -2.45 -8.15 22.96
N GLY A 289 -1.17 -8.42 23.20
CA GLY A 289 -0.06 -8.03 22.32
C GLY A 289 1.17 -8.89 22.56
N ILE A 290 2.01 -9.04 21.54
CA ILE A 290 3.25 -9.82 21.60
C ILE A 290 4.42 -8.93 21.21
N PHE A 291 5.50 -8.96 21.97
CA PHE A 291 6.70 -8.17 21.70
C PHE A 291 7.93 -9.04 21.52
N CYS A 292 8.82 -8.65 20.62
CA CYS A 292 10.08 -9.34 20.42
C CYS A 292 11.06 -9.00 21.55
N GLU A 293 11.59 -10.00 22.25
CA GLU A 293 12.62 -9.82 23.28
C GLU A 293 13.85 -9.06 22.76
N LYS A 294 14.27 -9.34 21.52
CA LYS A 294 15.53 -8.82 20.95
C LYS A 294 15.44 -7.35 20.52
N CYS A 295 14.29 -6.90 20.03
CA CYS A 295 14.15 -5.54 19.48
C CYS A 295 13.03 -4.71 20.09
N ASN A 296 12.29 -5.28 21.03
CA ASN A 296 11.15 -4.68 21.73
C ASN A 296 10.01 -4.15 20.83
N ASN A 297 10.04 -4.51 19.54
CA ASN A 297 8.97 -4.21 18.61
C ASN A 297 7.82 -5.19 18.79
N GLU A 298 6.62 -4.66 18.59
CA GLU A 298 5.39 -5.42 18.54
C GLU A 298 5.37 -6.36 17.33
N ILE A 299 4.77 -7.53 17.50
CA ILE A 299 4.71 -8.60 16.51
C ILE A 299 3.25 -8.88 16.17
N ASP A 300 2.92 -8.71 14.90
CA ASP A 300 1.58 -9.02 14.37
C ASP A 300 1.49 -10.43 13.74
N GLU A 301 2.62 -11.09 13.44
CA GLU A 301 2.66 -12.32 12.62
C GLU A 301 3.42 -13.50 13.26
N TYR A 302 3.33 -13.75 14.57
CA TYR A 302 4.05 -14.85 15.28
C TYR A 302 5.58 -14.94 15.06
N TYR A 303 6.18 -14.01 14.32
CA TYR A 303 7.61 -13.81 14.14
C TYR A 303 7.93 -12.32 14.01
N CYS A 304 9.12 -11.91 14.46
CA CYS A 304 9.52 -10.51 14.37
C CYS A 304 10.06 -10.15 12.98
N LYS A 305 9.32 -9.36 12.20
CA LYS A 305 9.74 -8.87 10.88
C LYS A 305 11.04 -8.05 10.91
N VAL A 306 11.21 -7.22 11.94
CA VAL A 306 12.41 -6.39 12.11
C VAL A 306 13.65 -7.24 12.33
N CYS A 307 13.57 -8.22 13.25
CA CYS A 307 14.68 -9.15 13.44
C CYS A 307 14.90 -10.04 12.22
N TYR A 308 13.83 -10.51 11.56
CA TYR A 308 13.92 -11.35 10.37
C TYR A 308 14.64 -10.63 9.22
N SER A 309 14.33 -9.36 8.97
CA SER A 309 14.98 -8.58 7.90
C SER A 309 16.48 -8.36 8.13
N LYS A 310 16.91 -8.23 9.39
CA LYS A 310 18.32 -8.06 9.79
C LYS A 310 19.11 -9.36 9.85
N GLU A 311 18.45 -10.51 10.00
CA GLU A 311 19.13 -11.81 10.06
C GLU A 311 19.72 -12.17 8.69
N THR A 312 20.92 -12.72 8.65
CA THR A 312 21.59 -13.10 7.39
C THR A 312 21.70 -14.61 7.26
N ASP A 313 21.71 -15.33 8.38
CA ASP A 313 21.70 -16.79 8.43
C ASP A 313 20.33 -17.33 7.99
N ILE A 314 20.33 -18.10 6.90
CA ILE A 314 19.13 -18.64 6.27
C ILE A 314 18.43 -19.66 7.19
N ILE A 315 19.20 -20.45 7.94
CA ILE A 315 18.67 -21.43 8.88
C ILE A 315 17.95 -20.68 10.02
N LYS A 316 18.58 -19.65 10.58
CA LYS A 316 17.93 -18.81 11.62
C LYS A 316 16.69 -18.10 11.08
N LYS A 317 16.74 -17.54 9.86
CA LYS A 317 15.56 -16.97 9.19
C LYS A 317 14.43 -17.98 9.04
N GLY A 318 14.76 -19.21 8.65
CA GLY A 318 13.81 -20.30 8.55
C GLY A 318 13.13 -20.59 9.89
N HIS A 319 13.91 -20.73 10.96
CA HIS A 319 13.38 -20.95 12.32
C HIS A 319 12.49 -19.79 12.79
N MET A 320 12.88 -18.55 12.51
CA MET A 320 12.11 -17.39 12.92
C MET A 320 10.70 -17.41 12.34
N LYS A 321 10.57 -17.62 11.03
CA LYS A 321 9.30 -17.54 10.31
C LYS A 321 8.49 -18.85 10.38
N TYR A 322 9.14 -20.00 10.20
CA TYR A 322 8.46 -21.29 10.02
C TYR A 322 8.60 -22.24 11.21
N GLY A 323 9.48 -21.95 12.17
CA GLY A 323 9.73 -22.80 13.33
C GLY A 323 10.69 -23.95 13.03
N SER A 324 10.52 -25.09 13.68
CA SER A 324 11.37 -26.28 13.48
C SER A 324 11.00 -27.13 12.25
N ASN A 325 9.80 -26.96 11.67
CA ASN A 325 9.31 -27.79 10.58
C ASN A 325 9.55 -27.15 9.19
N PHE A 326 10.82 -26.91 8.85
CA PHE A 326 11.23 -26.54 7.50
C PHE A 326 12.52 -27.26 7.09
N LYS A 327 12.80 -27.29 5.78
CA LYS A 327 14.05 -27.82 5.23
C LYS A 327 14.66 -26.84 4.23
N ILE A 328 15.99 -26.83 4.16
CA ILE A 328 16.72 -26.10 3.13
C ILE A 328 16.82 -26.98 1.87
N PHE A 329 16.41 -26.40 0.75
CA PHE A 329 16.66 -26.91 -0.58
C PHE A 329 18.06 -26.48 -1.02
N SER A 330 18.96 -27.44 -1.08
CA SER A 330 20.35 -27.20 -1.45
C SER A 330 20.50 -27.05 -2.95
N THR A 331 21.57 -26.37 -3.34
CA THR A 331 22.00 -26.26 -4.73
C THR A 331 22.32 -27.60 -5.39
N LEU A 332 22.69 -28.62 -4.61
CA LEU A 332 22.90 -29.98 -5.12
C LEU A 332 21.59 -30.71 -5.42
N ASP A 333 20.49 -30.28 -4.80
CA ASP A 333 19.17 -30.92 -4.96
C ASP A 333 18.55 -30.65 -6.33
N TYR A 334 19.13 -29.74 -7.12
CA TYR A 334 18.83 -29.60 -8.54
C TYR A 334 19.25 -30.82 -9.38
N ASN A 335 20.18 -31.66 -8.91
CA ASN A 335 20.58 -32.88 -9.63
C ASN A 335 19.61 -34.04 -9.40
N LEU A 336 18.68 -33.91 -8.45
CA LEU A 336 17.67 -34.93 -8.16
C LEU A 336 16.51 -34.82 -9.14
N SER A 337 15.97 -35.97 -9.55
CA SER A 337 14.71 -36.06 -10.28
C SER A 337 13.56 -35.45 -9.47
N LEU A 338 12.43 -35.15 -10.13
CA LEU A 338 11.26 -34.60 -9.43
C LEU A 338 10.75 -35.57 -8.35
N GLU A 339 10.66 -36.86 -8.65
CA GLU A 339 10.22 -37.89 -7.71
C GLU A 339 11.14 -37.97 -6.48
N GLU A 340 12.46 -37.93 -6.68
CA GLU A 340 13.44 -37.91 -5.58
C GLU A 340 13.31 -36.66 -4.70
N ARG A 341 13.06 -35.48 -5.30
CA ARG A 341 12.82 -34.24 -4.54
C ARG A 341 11.50 -34.30 -3.77
N MET A 342 10.44 -34.80 -4.40
CA MET A 342 9.14 -34.99 -3.75
C MET A 342 9.30 -35.84 -2.50
N ALA A 343 9.93 -37.02 -2.63
CA ALA A 343 10.18 -37.93 -1.52
C ALA A 343 11.05 -37.28 -0.42
N LYS A 344 12.12 -36.59 -0.80
CA LYS A 344 13.05 -35.94 0.14
C LYS A 344 12.38 -34.87 1.01
N TYR A 345 11.41 -34.14 0.48
CA TYR A 345 10.80 -33.00 1.18
C TYR A 345 9.34 -33.18 1.58
N MET A 346 8.73 -34.34 1.33
CA MET A 346 7.30 -34.59 1.55
C MET A 346 6.84 -34.27 2.98
N GLU A 347 7.65 -34.64 3.98
CA GLU A 347 7.33 -34.52 5.41
C GLU A 347 7.50 -33.11 5.98
N TYR A 348 8.20 -32.22 5.28
CA TYR A 348 8.47 -30.87 5.77
C TYR A 348 7.39 -29.90 5.35
N ASN A 349 6.85 -29.09 6.27
CA ASN A 349 5.81 -28.13 5.92
C ASN A 349 6.30 -27.05 4.94
N TYR A 350 7.54 -26.59 5.12
CA TYR A 350 8.13 -25.51 4.34
C TYR A 350 9.50 -25.90 3.79
N ILE A 351 9.78 -25.46 2.56
CA ILE A 351 11.05 -25.70 1.89
C ILE A 351 11.63 -24.33 1.51
N LEU A 352 12.87 -24.04 1.88
CA LEU A 352 13.53 -22.76 1.58
C LEU A 352 14.73 -22.96 0.68
N CYS A 353 14.80 -22.17 -0.40
CA CYS A 353 15.96 -22.19 -1.27
C CYS A 353 17.21 -21.63 -0.56
N GLU A 354 18.29 -22.40 -0.55
CA GLU A 354 19.58 -22.00 0.00
C GLU A 354 20.13 -20.71 -0.62
N LYS A 355 19.91 -20.45 -1.92
CA LYS A 355 20.50 -19.28 -2.60
C LYS A 355 19.73 -17.98 -2.41
N CYS A 356 18.39 -18.02 -2.41
CA CYS A 356 17.58 -16.80 -2.41
C CYS A 356 16.63 -16.68 -1.22
N ASN A 357 16.63 -17.66 -0.31
CA ASN A 357 15.76 -17.72 0.86
C ASN A 357 14.26 -17.57 0.51
N TYR A 358 13.91 -17.97 -0.73
CA TYR A 358 12.53 -17.98 -1.18
C TYR A 358 11.90 -19.33 -0.84
N GLU A 359 10.64 -19.30 -0.44
CA GLU A 359 9.85 -20.50 -0.18
C GLU A 359 9.58 -21.23 -1.50
N ILE A 360 9.87 -22.53 -1.52
CA ILE A 360 9.64 -23.39 -2.66
C ILE A 360 8.23 -23.94 -2.59
N ASP A 361 7.49 -23.72 -3.66
CA ASP A 361 6.17 -24.31 -3.83
C ASP A 361 6.31 -25.83 -4.06
N LYS A 362 5.63 -26.60 -3.21
CA LYS A 362 5.57 -28.06 -3.26
C LYS A 362 4.89 -28.61 -4.51
N GLN A 363 4.26 -27.79 -5.34
CA GLN A 363 3.80 -28.25 -6.66
C GLN A 363 4.96 -28.52 -7.61
N TYR A 364 6.05 -27.77 -7.46
CA TYR A 364 7.18 -27.80 -8.39
C TYR A 364 8.44 -28.42 -7.76
N TYR A 365 8.53 -28.43 -6.42
CA TYR A 365 9.74 -28.83 -5.67
C TYR A 365 11.01 -28.19 -6.25
N ASN A 366 10.90 -26.94 -6.69
CA ASN A 366 11.97 -26.20 -7.34
C ASN A 366 11.90 -24.71 -6.99
N CYS A 367 13.05 -24.04 -6.97
CA CYS A 367 13.10 -22.60 -6.72
C CYS A 367 12.96 -21.80 -8.02
N ASN A 368 11.75 -21.34 -8.32
CA ASN A 368 11.45 -20.55 -9.52
C ASN A 368 12.25 -19.23 -9.62
N LYS A 369 12.59 -18.63 -8.47
CA LYS A 369 13.36 -17.37 -8.42
C LYS A 369 14.83 -17.57 -8.78
N CYS A 370 15.44 -18.65 -8.31
CA CYS A 370 16.80 -19.01 -8.71
C CYS A 370 16.84 -19.59 -10.12
N TYR A 371 15.80 -20.31 -10.55
CA TYR A 371 15.65 -20.84 -11.90
C TYR A 371 15.74 -19.72 -12.97
N ASN A 372 15.06 -18.59 -12.76
CA ASN A 372 15.07 -17.48 -13.72
C ASN A 372 16.39 -16.68 -13.76
N ASN A 373 17.16 -16.66 -12.67
CA ASN A 373 18.45 -15.95 -12.60
C ASN A 373 19.67 -16.87 -12.83
N GLN A 374 19.44 -18.17 -13.04
CA GLN A 374 20.49 -19.16 -13.28
C GLN A 374 20.23 -19.93 -14.58
N ILE A 375 20.60 -19.28 -15.68
CA ILE A 375 21.32 -19.97 -16.76
C ILE A 375 22.70 -20.36 -16.19
N MET A 376 22.75 -21.25 -15.19
CA MET A 376 23.99 -21.75 -14.61
C MET A 376 24.31 -23.16 -15.11
N THR A 377 25.12 -23.20 -16.16
CA THR A 377 26.45 -23.83 -16.16
C THR A 377 26.65 -25.28 -15.68
N SER A 378 25.62 -26.10 -15.56
CA SER A 378 25.78 -27.56 -15.44
C SER A 378 24.76 -28.31 -16.30
N LYS A 379 25.26 -29.32 -17.02
CA LYS A 379 24.62 -30.09 -18.08
C LYS A 379 23.26 -30.70 -17.68
N CYS A 380 22.19 -30.20 -18.28
CA CYS A 380 21.03 -30.92 -18.85
C CYS A 380 19.90 -29.89 -19.07
N LYS A 381 19.82 -29.34 -20.29
CA LYS A 381 18.69 -28.49 -20.70
C LYS A 381 17.64 -29.42 -21.32
N VAL A 382 16.39 -29.33 -20.86
CA VAL A 382 15.11 -29.68 -21.54
C VAL A 382 14.13 -30.61 -20.77
N CYS A 383 14.50 -31.27 -19.66
CA CYS A 383 13.51 -32.05 -18.87
C CYS A 383 12.89 -31.31 -17.66
N PHE A 384 13.13 -30.01 -17.49
CA PHE A 384 12.82 -29.32 -16.23
C PHE A 384 11.40 -28.74 -16.09
N ILE A 385 10.58 -28.81 -17.14
CA ILE A 385 9.15 -28.49 -17.12
C ILE A 385 8.44 -29.64 -17.84
N GLY A 386 7.35 -30.15 -17.26
CA GLY A 386 6.61 -31.28 -17.79
C GLY A 386 6.23 -31.16 -19.27
N ASN A 387 6.08 -32.33 -19.88
CA ASN A 387 5.69 -32.65 -21.27
C ASN A 387 6.79 -32.50 -22.35
N ASN A 388 7.52 -33.60 -22.60
CA ASN A 388 7.69 -34.19 -23.94
C ASN A 388 8.52 -35.49 -23.84
N GLY A 389 7.93 -36.62 -24.22
CA GLY A 389 8.49 -37.97 -24.08
C GLY A 389 9.70 -38.33 -24.96
N ASN A 390 10.35 -37.36 -25.62
CA ASN A 390 11.40 -37.63 -26.62
C ASN A 390 12.75 -36.93 -26.33
N CYS A 391 13.02 -36.49 -25.09
CA CYS A 391 14.30 -35.82 -24.78
C CYS A 391 15.47 -36.80 -24.55
N CYS A 392 15.21 -38.05 -24.14
CA CYS A 392 16.26 -39.03 -23.87
C CYS A 392 16.98 -39.52 -25.14
N SER A 393 16.29 -39.58 -26.28
CA SER A 393 16.84 -40.08 -27.55
C SER A 393 17.90 -39.15 -28.18
N PHE A 394 17.88 -37.85 -27.85
CA PHE A 394 18.91 -36.91 -28.30
C PHE A 394 20.26 -37.12 -27.59
N TYR A 395 20.24 -37.43 -26.29
CA TYR A 395 21.45 -37.67 -25.49
C TYR A 395 22.12 -38.99 -25.88
N GLU A 396 21.32 -40.04 -26.13
CA GLU A 396 21.83 -41.35 -26.60
C GLU A 396 22.49 -41.25 -27.98
N PHE A 397 21.95 -40.42 -28.89
CA PHE A 397 22.53 -40.20 -30.22
C PHE A 397 23.82 -39.35 -30.17
N GLN A 398 23.90 -38.39 -29.24
CA GLN A 398 25.10 -37.58 -29.06
C GLN A 398 26.24 -38.37 -28.40
N GLN A 399 25.90 -39.26 -27.45
CA GLN A 399 26.84 -40.23 -26.87
C GLN A 399 27.34 -41.20 -27.95
N PHE A 400 26.46 -41.70 -28.83
CA PHE A 400 26.82 -42.52 -29.98
C PHE A 400 27.80 -41.81 -30.93
N LEU A 401 27.60 -40.52 -31.22
CA LEU A 401 28.51 -39.72 -32.06
C LEU A 401 29.86 -39.45 -31.40
N GLU A 402 29.88 -39.22 -30.08
CA GLU A 402 31.14 -39.05 -29.33
C GLU A 402 31.92 -40.37 -29.24
N ASP A 403 31.26 -41.49 -28.98
CA ASP A 403 31.87 -42.82 -28.95
C ASP A 403 32.35 -43.25 -30.35
N PHE A 404 31.62 -42.88 -31.41
CA PHE A 404 32.02 -43.11 -32.80
C PHE A 404 33.24 -42.28 -33.21
N ASN A 405 33.29 -40.99 -32.83
CA ASN A 405 34.45 -40.14 -33.10
C ASN A 405 35.68 -40.56 -32.29
N LYS A 406 35.48 -41.01 -31.05
CA LYS A 406 36.54 -41.59 -30.23
C LYS A 406 37.08 -42.88 -30.86
N TRP A 407 36.19 -43.73 -31.36
CA TRP A 407 36.56 -44.95 -32.09
C TRP A 407 37.33 -44.67 -33.39
N ILE A 408 36.93 -43.67 -34.19
CA ILE A 408 37.68 -43.25 -35.40
C ILE A 408 39.10 -42.77 -35.03
N ASN A 409 39.23 -41.95 -33.99
CA ASN A 409 40.52 -41.41 -33.57
C ASN A 409 41.45 -42.48 -32.98
N GLU A 410 40.90 -43.46 -32.25
CA GLU A 410 41.67 -44.59 -31.70
C GLU A 410 42.13 -45.58 -32.78
N ASN A 411 41.45 -45.65 -33.94
CA ASN A 411 41.80 -46.56 -35.03
C ASN A 411 42.56 -45.90 -36.20
N LYS A 412 42.66 -44.56 -36.26
CA LYS A 412 43.54 -43.82 -37.19
C LYS A 412 45.05 -44.12 -37.02
N LEU A 413 45.45 -44.67 -35.87
CA LEU A 413 46.83 -45.05 -35.56
C LEU A 413 47.40 -46.21 -36.42
N MET A 414 46.59 -46.83 -37.29
CA MET A 414 47.05 -47.91 -38.17
C MET A 414 47.66 -47.45 -39.50
N ASP A 415 47.40 -46.22 -39.96
CA ASP A 415 47.98 -45.72 -41.21
C ASP A 415 49.43 -45.23 -41.03
N ASP A 416 49.77 -44.69 -39.85
CA ASP A 416 51.13 -44.23 -39.53
C ASP A 416 52.15 -45.38 -39.37
N TYR A 417 51.70 -46.61 -39.12
CA TYR A 417 52.56 -47.80 -39.03
C TYR A 417 52.94 -48.39 -40.40
N LEU A 418 52.27 -47.97 -41.49
CA LEU A 418 52.52 -48.43 -42.86
C LEU A 418 53.59 -47.59 -43.61
N VAL A 419 54.04 -46.48 -43.03
CA VAL A 419 55.07 -45.60 -43.61
C VAL A 419 56.45 -45.88 -42.97
N ILE A 420 57.08 -47.00 -43.30
CA ILE A 420 58.48 -47.26 -42.96
C ILE A 420 59.41 -46.76 -44.09
N LYS A 421 60.49 -46.08 -43.69
CA LYS A 421 61.79 -45.87 -44.37
C LYS A 421 62.06 -44.47 -44.92
N LYS A 422 62.75 -43.66 -44.10
CA LYS A 422 63.91 -42.87 -44.55
C LYS A 422 64.95 -42.84 -43.42
N GLN A 423 65.82 -43.84 -43.39
CA GLN A 423 67.07 -43.76 -42.62
C GLN A 423 68.20 -43.44 -43.58
N LYS A 424 68.96 -42.38 -43.27
CA LYS A 424 70.24 -42.01 -43.88
C LYS A 424 71.34 -42.48 -42.93
N GLY A 425 72.33 -43.21 -43.44
CA GLY A 425 73.61 -43.47 -42.75
C GLY A 425 74.07 -44.91 -42.89
N GLU A 426 75.15 -45.09 -43.65
CA GLU A 426 75.96 -46.31 -43.88
C GLU A 426 75.20 -47.56 -44.36
N ILE A 427 75.43 -47.91 -45.64
CA ILE A 427 74.83 -49.06 -46.35
C ILE A 427 75.32 -50.35 -45.69
N SER A 428 74.40 -51.06 -45.03
CA SER A 428 74.65 -52.44 -44.59
C SER A 428 74.61 -53.37 -45.80
N ASP A 429 75.25 -54.55 -45.73
CA ASP A 429 75.23 -55.55 -46.82
C ASP A 429 73.81 -56.03 -47.20
N TYR A 430 72.78 -55.68 -46.41
CA TYR A 430 71.36 -55.93 -46.69
C TYR A 430 70.73 -54.89 -47.64
N ASP A 431 71.38 -53.77 -47.86
CA ASP A 431 70.92 -52.67 -48.73
C ASP A 431 71.58 -52.69 -50.12
N LEU A 432 72.50 -53.63 -50.38
CA LEU A 432 73.08 -53.89 -51.71
C LEU A 432 72.12 -54.72 -52.57
N ASP A 433 71.99 -54.42 -53.86
CA ASP A 433 71.25 -55.28 -54.78
C ASP A 433 72.03 -56.57 -55.15
N GLU A 434 71.43 -57.43 -55.98
CA GLU A 434 72.02 -58.72 -56.34
C GLU A 434 73.28 -58.56 -57.22
N ASP A 435 73.31 -57.54 -58.07
CA ASP A 435 74.43 -57.28 -58.99
C ASP A 435 75.64 -56.69 -58.24
N ASP A 436 75.40 -55.75 -57.32
CA ASP A 436 76.43 -55.19 -56.45
C ASP A 436 77.07 -56.25 -55.54
N ARG A 437 76.25 -57.18 -55.02
CA ARG A 437 76.74 -58.32 -54.21
C ARG A 437 77.54 -59.32 -55.02
N ARG A 438 77.13 -59.60 -56.27
CA ARG A 438 77.91 -60.46 -57.19
C ARG A 438 79.29 -59.89 -57.46
N VAL A 439 79.42 -58.57 -57.61
CA VAL A 439 80.72 -57.91 -57.80
C VAL A 439 81.55 -58.00 -56.52
N LYS A 440 80.98 -57.66 -55.36
CA LYS A 440 81.69 -57.63 -54.07
C LYS A 440 82.21 -59.01 -53.64
N TYR A 441 81.45 -60.07 -53.88
CA TYR A 441 81.78 -61.42 -53.41
C TYR A 441 82.22 -62.40 -54.51
N LYS A 442 82.57 -61.89 -55.71
CA LYS A 442 82.94 -62.69 -56.89
C LYS A 442 84.05 -63.73 -56.67
N VAL A 443 84.91 -63.51 -55.66
CA VAL A 443 86.08 -64.33 -55.34
C VAL A 443 85.88 -65.29 -54.16
N PHE A 444 84.66 -65.38 -53.59
CA PHE A 444 84.36 -66.25 -52.44
C PHE A 444 83.38 -67.37 -52.83
N ASP A 445 83.71 -68.62 -52.47
CA ASP A 445 82.88 -69.80 -52.78
C ASP A 445 81.56 -69.85 -51.98
N TYR A 446 81.50 -69.17 -50.83
CA TYR A 446 80.29 -69.00 -50.01
C TYR A 446 80.46 -67.86 -49.00
N ILE A 447 79.35 -67.33 -48.50
CA ILE A 447 79.29 -66.31 -47.44
C ILE A 447 78.68 -66.93 -46.18
N LEU A 448 79.21 -66.60 -45.00
CA LEU A 448 78.62 -66.96 -43.70
C LEU A 448 77.68 -65.84 -43.23
N CYS A 449 76.45 -66.18 -42.86
CA CYS A 449 75.51 -65.21 -42.31
C CYS A 449 75.84 -64.90 -40.83
N GLU A 450 76.21 -63.66 -40.51
CA GLU A 450 76.53 -63.22 -39.14
C GLU A 450 75.39 -63.48 -38.11
N LYS A 451 74.13 -63.54 -38.56
CA LYS A 451 72.98 -63.76 -37.67
C LYS A 451 72.71 -65.24 -37.36
N CYS A 452 73.18 -66.18 -38.18
CA CYS A 452 72.79 -67.59 -38.02
C CYS A 452 73.87 -68.62 -38.37
N ASP A 453 75.08 -68.18 -38.69
CA ASP A 453 76.26 -68.99 -39.04
C ASP A 453 76.04 -70.00 -40.18
N LYS A 454 74.98 -69.81 -40.98
CA LYS A 454 74.71 -70.64 -42.15
C LYS A 454 75.40 -70.10 -43.39
N LYS A 455 75.98 -71.03 -44.17
CA LYS A 455 76.56 -70.76 -45.48
C LYS A 455 75.46 -70.46 -46.50
N TYR A 456 75.64 -69.41 -47.29
CA TYR A 456 74.79 -69.08 -48.42
C TYR A 456 75.63 -68.59 -49.61
N HIS A 457 75.07 -68.64 -50.81
CA HIS A 457 75.79 -68.37 -52.05
C HIS A 457 75.17 -67.14 -52.73
N TYR A 458 75.88 -66.01 -52.71
CA TYR A 458 75.59 -64.65 -53.23
C TYR A 458 74.21 -63.99 -52.94
N ASN A 459 73.18 -64.73 -52.53
CA ASN A 459 71.82 -64.27 -52.22
C ASN A 459 71.59 -64.11 -50.71
N TYR A 460 70.60 -63.33 -50.26
CA TYR A 460 70.34 -63.11 -48.82
C TYR A 460 70.10 -64.44 -48.04
N CYS A 461 70.37 -64.43 -46.73
CA CYS A 461 70.09 -65.57 -45.87
C CYS A 461 68.57 -65.83 -45.76
N TYR A 462 68.08 -66.77 -46.58
CA TYR A 462 66.66 -67.15 -46.64
C TYR A 462 66.11 -67.61 -45.28
N ASN A 463 66.95 -68.21 -44.43
CA ASN A 463 66.54 -68.66 -43.10
C ASN A 463 66.20 -67.53 -42.13
N CYS A 464 66.90 -66.39 -42.18
CA CYS A 464 66.59 -65.24 -41.33
C CYS A 464 65.33 -64.51 -41.83
N TYR A 465 65.16 -64.39 -43.15
CA TYR A 465 64.00 -63.77 -43.78
C TYR A 465 62.68 -64.51 -43.48
N VAL A 466 62.68 -65.84 -43.58
CA VAL A 466 61.49 -66.66 -43.29
C VAL A 466 61.11 -66.62 -41.80
N LYS A 467 62.09 -66.52 -40.91
CA LYS A 467 61.84 -66.44 -39.46
C LYS A 467 61.20 -65.11 -39.07
N GLU A 468 61.68 -63.99 -39.63
CA GLU A 468 61.09 -62.65 -39.41
C GLU A 468 59.66 -62.55 -39.98
N ILE A 469 59.38 -63.12 -41.16
CA ILE A 469 58.03 -63.14 -41.75
C ILE A 469 57.05 -64.00 -40.94
N ASN A 470 57.51 -65.14 -40.41
CA ASN A 470 56.64 -66.03 -39.63
C ASN A 470 56.29 -65.45 -38.26
N GLU A 471 57.17 -64.68 -37.62
CA GLU A 471 56.85 -63.94 -36.40
C GLU A 471 55.87 -62.78 -36.66
N LEU A 472 56.01 -62.08 -37.80
CA LEU A 472 55.09 -61.03 -38.23
C LEU A 472 53.67 -61.57 -38.55
N ASN A 473 53.60 -62.76 -39.17
CA ASN A 473 52.33 -63.42 -39.48
C ASN A 473 51.64 -63.99 -38.22
N LYS A 474 52.41 -64.42 -37.21
CA LYS A 474 51.87 -64.82 -35.89
C LYS A 474 51.24 -63.65 -35.15
N LEU A 475 51.84 -62.46 -35.21
CA LEU A 475 51.29 -61.22 -34.64
C LEU A 475 50.01 -60.75 -35.36
N LYS A 476 49.96 -60.88 -36.69
CA LYS A 476 48.74 -60.60 -37.49
C LYS A 476 47.56 -61.50 -37.11
N SER A 477 47.79 -62.80 -36.89
CA SER A 477 46.73 -63.77 -36.57
C SER A 477 46.07 -63.54 -35.20
N ILE A 478 46.80 -63.04 -34.21
CA ILE A 478 46.31 -62.92 -32.82
C ILE A 478 45.55 -61.60 -32.61
N ILE A 479 45.89 -60.53 -33.34
CA ILE A 479 45.32 -59.18 -33.16
C ILE A 479 44.10 -58.93 -34.06
N LEU A 480 44.03 -59.53 -35.26
CA LEU A 480 42.98 -59.20 -36.25
C LEU A 480 41.63 -59.89 -36.04
N GLN A 481 41.55 -61.09 -35.46
CA GLN A 481 40.29 -61.86 -35.41
C GLN A 481 39.17 -61.20 -34.58
N PRO A 482 39.40 -60.63 -33.37
CA PRO A 482 38.34 -60.01 -32.59
C PRO A 482 37.81 -58.70 -33.21
N LYS A 483 38.65 -57.98 -33.95
CA LYS A 483 38.32 -56.66 -34.54
C LYS A 483 37.54 -56.78 -35.86
N LEU A 484 37.82 -57.80 -36.67
CA LEU A 484 37.06 -58.12 -37.89
C LEU A 484 35.62 -58.54 -37.58
N GLN A 485 35.40 -59.24 -36.46
CA GLN A 485 34.07 -59.68 -36.05
C GLN A 485 33.17 -58.51 -35.59
N GLY A 486 33.77 -57.46 -35.00
CA GLY A 486 33.06 -56.21 -34.69
C GLY A 486 32.60 -55.47 -35.94
N TYR A 487 33.43 -55.44 -36.99
CA TYR A 487 33.14 -54.81 -38.26
C TYR A 487 32.03 -55.55 -39.04
N GLU A 488 32.08 -56.89 -39.09
CA GLU A 488 31.03 -57.69 -39.74
C GLU A 488 29.68 -57.63 -39.01
N ASN A 489 29.70 -57.57 -37.68
CA ASN A 489 28.48 -57.41 -36.86
C ASN A 489 27.84 -56.03 -37.05
N PHE A 490 28.64 -54.99 -37.22
CA PHE A 490 28.18 -53.62 -37.51
C PHE A 490 27.61 -53.51 -38.94
N TYR A 491 28.36 -54.00 -39.94
CA TYR A 491 27.93 -53.99 -41.34
C TYR A 491 26.61 -54.74 -41.55
N SER A 492 26.43 -55.89 -40.88
CA SER A 492 25.20 -56.70 -40.99
C SER A 492 23.98 -56.11 -40.27
N LYS A 493 24.17 -55.17 -39.33
CA LYS A 493 23.07 -54.44 -38.67
C LYS A 493 22.50 -53.33 -39.54
N VAL A 494 23.35 -52.69 -40.35
CA VAL A 494 23.01 -51.50 -41.15
C VAL A 494 22.62 -51.89 -42.58
N TYR A 495 23.23 -52.94 -43.14
CA TYR A 495 23.12 -53.30 -44.55
C TYR A 495 22.60 -54.73 -44.72
N ASN A 496 21.54 -54.91 -45.53
CA ASN A 496 21.09 -56.24 -45.91
C ASN A 496 21.90 -56.73 -47.12
N LYS A 497 22.79 -57.70 -46.91
CA LYS A 497 23.66 -58.26 -47.95
C LYS A 497 22.90 -58.93 -49.11
N GLU A 498 21.70 -59.44 -48.88
CA GLU A 498 20.92 -60.16 -49.91
C GLU A 498 20.14 -59.21 -50.84
N THR A 499 19.59 -58.12 -50.31
CA THR A 499 18.79 -57.16 -51.09
C THR A 499 19.59 -55.95 -51.59
N LYS A 500 20.83 -55.79 -51.11
CA LYS A 500 21.68 -54.61 -51.32
C LYS A 500 21.05 -53.28 -50.87
N GLU A 501 20.14 -53.33 -49.90
CA GLU A 501 19.45 -52.17 -49.33
C GLU A 501 19.79 -51.97 -47.83
N LEU A 502 19.72 -50.72 -47.37
CA LEU A 502 19.82 -50.35 -45.95
C LEU A 502 18.55 -50.80 -45.20
N ARG A 503 18.71 -51.40 -44.01
CA ARG A 503 17.55 -51.74 -43.15
C ARG A 503 16.93 -50.44 -42.62
N GLU A 504 15.63 -50.24 -42.85
CA GLU A 504 14.92 -48.99 -42.55
C GLU A 504 15.03 -48.56 -41.07
N LEU A 505 15.90 -47.60 -40.77
CA LEU A 505 15.77 -46.72 -39.61
C LEU A 505 15.13 -45.42 -40.09
N LYS A 506 13.79 -45.40 -40.13
CA LYS A 506 12.96 -44.24 -40.55
C LYS A 506 13.31 -42.94 -39.82
N GLU A 507 13.91 -43.04 -38.64
CA GLU A 507 14.36 -41.89 -37.84
C GLU A 507 15.57 -41.17 -38.44
N LEU A 508 16.53 -41.89 -39.05
CA LEU A 508 17.73 -41.28 -39.63
C LEU A 508 17.41 -40.44 -40.88
N GLN A 509 16.44 -40.90 -41.68
CA GLN A 509 15.95 -40.18 -42.87
C GLN A 509 15.17 -38.91 -42.52
N SER A 510 14.44 -38.89 -41.40
CA SER A 510 13.74 -37.69 -40.92
C SER A 510 14.71 -36.65 -40.38
N ILE A 511 15.70 -37.10 -39.60
CA ILE A 511 16.75 -36.23 -39.02
C ILE A 511 17.52 -35.53 -40.14
N LEU A 512 17.99 -36.25 -41.16
CA LEU A 512 18.76 -35.65 -42.26
C LEU A 512 17.94 -34.69 -43.17
N LYS A 513 16.61 -34.79 -43.17
CA LYS A 513 15.72 -33.92 -43.96
C LYS A 513 15.59 -32.52 -43.35
N ASP A 514 15.64 -32.42 -42.03
CA ASP A 514 15.55 -31.15 -41.29
C ASP A 514 16.87 -30.34 -41.33
N TYR A 515 18.02 -31.00 -41.50
CA TYR A 515 19.33 -30.35 -41.59
C TYR A 515 19.71 -29.84 -42.98
N LYS A 516 18.83 -30.00 -44.00
CA LYS A 516 19.07 -29.57 -45.40
C LYS A 516 19.39 -28.08 -45.57
N ASN A 517 19.03 -27.24 -44.59
CA ASN A 517 19.08 -25.77 -44.73
C ASN A 517 20.12 -25.05 -43.87
N VAL A 518 20.93 -25.74 -43.04
CA VAL A 518 21.68 -25.01 -41.99
C VAL A 518 23.21 -25.10 -42.10
N TYR A 519 23.84 -26.19 -42.57
CA TYR A 519 25.30 -26.33 -42.35
C TYR A 519 26.20 -26.90 -43.46
N PHE A 520 25.71 -27.20 -44.67
CA PHE A 520 26.60 -27.63 -45.77
C PHE A 520 26.25 -26.95 -47.10
N LYS A 521 27.23 -26.32 -47.76
CA LYS A 521 27.15 -26.03 -49.21
C LYS A 521 27.38 -27.35 -49.95
N LEU A 522 26.30 -28.11 -50.13
CA LEU A 522 26.31 -29.33 -50.92
C LEU A 522 26.08 -28.97 -52.39
N ASP A 523 26.82 -29.60 -53.29
CA ASP A 523 26.56 -29.54 -54.73
C ASP A 523 25.27 -30.33 -55.02
N GLU A 524 24.25 -29.67 -55.57
CA GLU A 524 22.88 -30.23 -55.68
C GLU A 524 22.80 -31.43 -56.65
N ASP A 525 23.77 -31.56 -57.56
CA ASP A 525 23.77 -32.59 -58.60
C ASP A 525 24.35 -33.94 -58.13
N LEU A 526 24.90 -34.00 -56.91
CA LEU A 526 25.50 -35.22 -56.32
C LEU A 526 24.82 -35.58 -55.00
N GLY A 527 24.08 -36.69 -54.97
CA GLY A 527 23.42 -37.18 -53.75
C GLY A 527 24.39 -37.37 -52.57
N ILE A 528 23.97 -36.94 -51.38
CA ILE A 528 24.75 -36.81 -50.13
C ILE A 528 25.61 -38.06 -49.81
N PHE A 529 25.09 -39.26 -50.05
CA PHE A 529 25.81 -40.50 -49.77
C PHE A 529 26.97 -40.78 -50.74
N LYS A 530 26.92 -40.31 -52.00
CA LYS A 530 28.05 -40.41 -52.92
C LYS A 530 29.21 -39.49 -52.52
N GLN A 531 28.92 -38.38 -51.84
CA GLN A 531 29.95 -37.47 -51.36
C GLN A 531 30.68 -38.03 -50.13
N ILE A 532 29.96 -38.72 -49.23
CA ILE A 532 30.56 -39.41 -48.08
C ILE A 532 31.46 -40.58 -48.53
N ILE A 533 31.03 -41.38 -49.51
CA ILE A 533 31.85 -42.49 -50.04
C ILE A 533 33.16 -41.97 -50.66
N LYS A 534 33.14 -40.79 -51.29
CA LYS A 534 34.31 -40.17 -51.93
C LYS A 534 35.38 -39.65 -50.96
N GLU A 535 35.08 -39.53 -49.66
CA GLU A 535 36.08 -39.25 -48.63
C GLU A 535 36.70 -40.53 -48.02
N PHE A 536 36.14 -41.69 -48.33
CA PHE A 536 36.61 -43.00 -47.84
C PHE A 536 37.34 -43.84 -48.91
N GLU A 537 37.30 -43.45 -50.18
CA GLU A 537 38.20 -43.92 -51.27
C GLU A 537 39.38 -42.96 -51.43
#